data_AF-A0A8J4DX14-F1
#
_entry.id   AF-A0A8J4DX14-F1
#
_cell.length_a   1.000
_cell.length_b   1.000
_cell.length_c   1.000
_cell.angle_alpha   90.00
_cell.angle_beta   90.00
_cell.angle_gamma   90.00
#
_symmetry.space_group_name_H-M   'P 1'
#
loop_
_entity.id
_entity.type
_entity.pdbx_description
1 polymer ?
#
loop_
_entity_poly.entity_id
_entity_poly.type
_entity_poly.pdbx_seq_one_letter_code
_entity_poly.pdbx_strand_id
1 'polypeptide(L)'
;MGRVWAERIVDVKLFHYLDSSHQGPLRTDRYRTQALQLTRPPGAVYSAKTTISCRTCGHRVSYQVLSVLAARLRWTLWILLAVASTAAAVWGLVLMFGNDQPVARGEDPPGVWSLMLGLALLAAFSLLLMTETGISGPGVRRTARPHSLRPVADEPDTGALTCQHCGHQEPVDGDGYLRMRQHECRT
;
A
#
# COMPACT_ATOMS: atom_id res chain seq x y z
N MET A 1 -4.66 12.30 14.92
CA MET A 1 -4.63 10.99 14.24
C MET A 1 -3.88 9.98 15.11
N GLY A 2 -4.63 9.25 15.93
CA GLY A 2 -4.11 8.32 16.94
C GLY A 2 -3.49 7.10 16.28
N ARG A 3 -2.20 6.90 16.52
CA ARG A 3 -1.36 5.93 15.84
C ARG A 3 -1.55 4.53 16.49
N VAL A 4 -2.31 3.67 15.81
CA VAL A 4 -2.62 2.28 16.18
C VAL A 4 -1.35 1.40 16.16
N TRP A 5 -0.53 1.43 17.21
CA TRP A 5 0.68 0.58 17.31
C TRP A 5 0.74 -0.26 18.60
N ALA A 6 -0.37 -0.34 19.32
CA ALA A 6 -0.49 -1.15 20.53
C ALA A 6 -1.12 -2.52 20.25
N GLU A 7 -1.77 -2.70 19.10
CA GLU A 7 -2.62 -3.87 18.90
C GLU A 7 -1.80 -5.06 18.39
N ARG A 8 -1.79 -6.10 19.23
CA ARG A 8 -1.23 -7.42 18.89
C ARG A 8 -2.04 -8.08 17.77
N ILE A 9 -3.28 -7.65 17.57
CA ILE A 9 -4.22 -8.16 16.58
C ILE A 9 -4.34 -7.09 15.49
N VAL A 10 -4.29 -7.51 14.23
CA VAL A 10 -4.49 -6.64 13.08
C VAL A 10 -5.60 -7.22 12.24
N ASP A 11 -6.61 -6.41 11.97
CA ASP A 11 -7.65 -6.75 11.01
C ASP A 11 -7.13 -6.61 9.58
N VAL A 12 -7.25 -7.69 8.82
CA VAL A 12 -6.82 -7.77 7.43
C VAL A 12 -7.92 -8.39 6.58
N LYS A 13 -7.92 -8.04 5.30
CA LYS A 13 -8.77 -8.64 4.28
C LYS A 13 -7.89 -9.45 3.33
N LEU A 14 -8.24 -10.72 3.15
CA LEU A 14 -7.74 -11.56 2.06
C LEU A 14 -8.62 -11.35 0.84
N PHE A 15 -8.03 -10.91 -0.25
CA PHE A 15 -8.66 -10.74 -1.55
C PHE A 15 -8.33 -11.94 -2.42
N HIS A 16 -9.35 -12.67 -2.83
CA HIS A 16 -9.26 -13.72 -3.83
C HIS A 16 -9.75 -13.18 -5.17
N TYR A 17 -8.86 -13.07 -6.15
CA TYR A 17 -9.22 -12.68 -7.52
C TYR A 17 -10.12 -13.75 -8.15
N LEU A 18 -11.28 -13.33 -8.65
CA LEU A 18 -12.24 -14.20 -9.32
C LEU A 18 -12.02 -14.14 -10.83
N ASP A 19 -12.28 -12.98 -11.41
CA ASP A 19 -12.20 -12.73 -12.84
C ASP A 19 -11.94 -11.25 -13.12
N SER A 20 -11.65 -10.95 -14.40
CA SER A 20 -11.62 -9.58 -14.91
C SER A 20 -12.64 -9.49 -16.04
N SER A 21 -13.53 -8.52 -15.95
CA SER A 21 -14.42 -8.17 -17.05
C SER A 21 -13.87 -6.96 -17.79
N HIS A 22 -13.91 -7.01 -19.12
CA HIS A 22 -13.61 -5.88 -19.98
C HIS A 22 -14.91 -5.29 -20.52
N GLN A 23 -15.11 -3.99 -20.29
CA GLN A 23 -16.18 -3.21 -20.91
C GLN A 23 -15.53 -2.02 -21.62
N GLY A 24 -15.13 -2.23 -22.88
CA GLY A 24 -14.38 -1.24 -23.66
C GLY A 24 -12.97 -1.00 -23.07
N PRO A 25 -12.54 0.27 -22.90
CA PRO A 25 -11.22 0.59 -22.31
C PRO A 25 -11.17 0.31 -20.80
N LEU A 26 -12.31 0.06 -20.15
CA LEU A 26 -12.39 -0.19 -18.72
C LEU A 26 -12.18 -1.68 -18.44
N ARG A 27 -11.17 -1.96 -17.61
CA ARG A 27 -10.95 -3.27 -17.01
C ARG A 27 -11.45 -3.22 -15.58
N THR A 28 -12.40 -4.10 -15.25
CA THR A 28 -12.93 -4.24 -13.89
C THR A 28 -12.55 -5.62 -13.37
N ASP A 29 -11.71 -5.65 -12.34
CA ASP A 29 -11.31 -6.88 -11.68
C ASP A 29 -12.28 -7.16 -10.51
N ARG A 30 -12.80 -8.39 -10.40
CA ARG A 30 -13.66 -8.81 -9.30
C ARG A 30 -12.88 -9.61 -8.28
N TYR A 31 -13.15 -9.35 -7.00
CA TYR A 31 -12.47 -9.99 -5.89
C TYR A 31 -13.47 -10.45 -4.85
N ARG A 32 -13.29 -11.67 -4.34
CA ARG A 32 -13.96 -12.11 -3.12
C ARG A 32 -13.11 -11.78 -1.91
N THR A 33 -13.67 -11.07 -0.95
CA THR A 33 -12.95 -10.68 0.28
C THR A 33 -13.28 -11.60 1.44
N GLN A 34 -12.29 -11.83 2.31
CA GLN A 34 -12.43 -12.57 3.55
C GLN A 34 -11.74 -11.78 4.67
N ALA A 35 -12.53 -11.32 5.64
CA ALA A 35 -12.01 -10.68 6.84
C ALA A 35 -11.30 -11.70 7.74
N LEU A 36 -10.15 -11.31 8.27
CA LEU A 36 -9.26 -12.13 9.07
C LEU A 36 -8.62 -11.27 10.16
N GLN A 37 -8.42 -11.89 11.32
CA GLN A 37 -7.63 -11.31 12.39
C GLN A 37 -6.29 -12.02 12.47
N LEU A 38 -5.21 -11.26 12.34
CA LEU A 38 -3.85 -11.77 12.45
C LEU A 38 -3.19 -11.28 13.73
N THR A 39 -2.65 -12.23 14.49
CA THR A 39 -1.84 -11.92 15.66
C THR A 39 -0.40 -11.66 15.22
N ARG A 40 0.12 -10.47 15.50
CA ARG A 40 1.53 -10.12 15.27
C ARG A 40 2.44 -10.90 16.23
N PRO A 41 3.62 -11.33 15.75
CA PRO A 41 4.60 -11.98 16.61
C PRO A 41 5.15 -11.02 17.66
N PRO A 42 5.58 -11.54 18.83
CA PRO A 42 6.22 -10.73 19.87
C PRO A 42 7.51 -10.09 19.36
N GLY A 43 7.92 -8.97 19.95
CA GLY A 43 9.05 -8.16 19.49
C GLY A 43 10.42 -8.87 19.47
N ALA A 44 10.55 -10.02 20.13
CA ALA A 44 11.76 -10.84 20.11
C ALA A 44 12.00 -11.53 18.74
N VAL A 45 10.97 -11.60 17.88
CA VAL A 45 11.08 -12.19 16.54
C VAL A 45 10.85 -11.09 15.50
N TYR A 46 11.71 -10.98 14.49
CA TYR A 46 11.58 -9.94 13.46
C TYR A 46 10.30 -10.13 12.60
N SER A 47 10.02 -11.37 12.21
CA SER A 47 8.86 -11.75 11.40
C SER A 47 8.44 -13.19 11.65
N ALA A 48 7.15 -13.49 11.56
CA ALA A 48 6.64 -14.87 11.64
C ALA A 48 5.87 -15.24 10.37
N LYS A 49 6.05 -16.49 9.92
CA LYS A 49 5.23 -17.05 8.84
C LYS A 49 3.86 -17.44 9.41
N THR A 50 2.80 -16.91 8.83
CA THR A 50 1.42 -17.32 9.07
C THR A 50 0.85 -17.97 7.81
N THR A 51 0.07 -19.02 7.97
CA THR A 51 -0.60 -19.68 6.84
C THR A 51 -2.09 -19.53 7.01
N ILE A 52 -2.74 -19.02 5.97
CA ILE A 52 -4.16 -18.69 5.98
C ILE A 52 -4.83 -19.55 4.91
N SER A 53 -5.96 -20.18 5.23
CA SER A 53 -6.80 -20.85 4.25
C SER A 53 -7.76 -19.87 3.59
N CYS A 54 -7.76 -19.86 2.26
CA CYS A 54 -8.75 -19.13 1.49
C CYS A 54 -10.09 -19.89 1.52
N ARG A 55 -11.17 -19.24 1.98
CA ARG A 55 -12.51 -19.85 1.97
C ARG A 55 -13.08 -20.05 0.55
N THR A 56 -12.58 -19.30 -0.44
CA THR A 56 -13.08 -19.36 -1.81
C THR A 56 -12.56 -20.58 -2.57
N CYS A 57 -11.27 -20.91 -2.43
CA CYS A 57 -10.62 -21.98 -3.21
C CYS A 57 -9.99 -23.08 -2.35
N GLY A 58 -10.04 -22.97 -1.02
CA GLY A 58 -9.46 -23.94 -0.09
C GLY A 58 -7.92 -23.93 -0.01
N HIS A 59 -7.22 -23.19 -0.88
CA HIS A 59 -5.76 -23.13 -0.85
C HIS A 59 -5.22 -22.46 0.41
N ARG A 60 -4.11 -23.02 0.90
CA ARG A 60 -3.30 -22.45 1.99
C ARG A 60 -2.30 -21.47 1.41
N VAL A 61 -2.37 -20.22 1.86
CA VAL A 61 -1.49 -19.14 1.41
C VAL A 61 -0.63 -18.71 2.59
N SER A 62 0.69 -18.73 2.40
CA SER A 62 1.65 -18.34 3.44
C SER A 62 2.04 -16.88 3.29
N TYR A 63 1.98 -16.16 4.40
CA TYR A 63 2.36 -14.76 4.54
C TYR A 63 3.40 -14.63 5.65
N GLN A 64 4.30 -13.66 5.56
CA GLN A 64 5.15 -13.24 6.66
C GLN A 64 4.57 -11.98 7.27
N VAL A 65 4.38 -11.99 8.58
CA VAL A 65 3.90 -10.85 9.35
C VAL A 65 5.07 -10.32 10.18
N LEU A 66 5.39 -9.03 10.03
CA LEU A 66 6.40 -8.36 10.84
C LEU A 66 5.93 -8.21 12.28
N SER A 67 6.86 -8.27 13.23
CA SER A 67 6.57 -7.87 14.61
C SER A 67 6.33 -6.36 14.72
N VAL A 68 5.77 -5.94 15.85
CA VAL A 68 5.55 -4.52 16.15
C VAL A 68 6.86 -3.74 16.11
N LEU A 69 7.96 -4.31 16.63
CA LEU A 69 9.27 -3.66 16.61
C LEU A 69 9.83 -3.55 15.18
N ALA A 70 9.75 -4.62 14.39
CA ALA A 70 10.20 -4.61 13.01
C ALA A 70 9.40 -3.60 12.16
N ALA A 71 8.09 -3.52 12.36
CA ALA A 71 7.24 -2.53 11.71
C ALA A 71 7.64 -1.09 12.10
N ARG A 72 7.93 -0.83 13.39
CA ARG A 72 8.42 0.48 13.86
C ARG A 72 9.77 0.84 13.27
N LEU A 73 10.74 -0.06 13.32
CA LEU A 73 12.07 0.17 12.75
C LEU A 73 11.98 0.49 11.26
N ARG A 74 11.16 -0.26 10.53
CA ARG A 74 10.92 -0.03 9.10
C ARG A 74 10.30 1.35 8.86
N TRP A 75 9.27 1.72 9.63
CA TRP A 75 8.61 3.02 9.52
C TRP A 75 9.55 4.19 9.86
N THR A 76 10.36 4.05 10.91
CA THR A 76 11.39 5.04 11.27
C THR A 76 12.43 5.18 10.17
N LEU A 77 12.95 4.06 9.65
CA LEU A 77 13.87 4.07 8.51
C LEU A 77 13.25 4.76 7.30
N TRP A 78 11.95 4.54 7.09
CA TRP A 78 11.19 5.15 6.01
C TRP A 78 11.11 6.67 6.12
N ILE A 79 10.79 7.19 7.31
CA ILE A 79 10.79 8.63 7.58
C ILE A 79 12.20 9.19 7.40
N LEU A 80 13.22 8.53 7.95
CA LEU A 80 14.60 8.99 7.83
C LEU A 80 15.03 9.09 6.36
N LEU A 81 14.69 8.09 5.54
CA LEU A 81 14.97 8.12 4.10
C LEU A 81 14.22 9.25 3.38
N ALA A 82 12.94 9.47 3.68
CA ALA A 82 12.15 10.55 3.09
C ALA A 82 12.71 11.94 3.45
N VAL A 83 13.04 12.14 4.73
CA VAL A 83 13.62 13.40 5.21
C VAL A 83 15.01 13.61 4.59
N ALA A 84 15.85 12.58 4.59
CA ALA A 84 17.20 12.67 4.03
C ALA A 84 17.18 12.92 2.51
N SER A 85 16.30 12.23 1.75
CA SER A 85 16.19 12.44 0.31
C SER A 85 15.74 13.88 -0.01
N THR A 86 14.75 14.38 0.73
CA THR A 86 14.22 15.73 0.56
C THR A 86 15.27 16.79 0.91
N ALA A 87 15.95 16.62 2.06
CA ALA A 87 17.00 17.53 2.49
C ALA A 87 18.17 17.58 1.50
N ALA A 88 18.63 16.42 1.00
CA ALA A 88 19.71 16.35 0.03
C ALA A 88 19.32 17.02 -1.31
N ALA A 89 18.08 16.80 -1.78
CA ALA A 89 17.58 17.42 -3.00
C ALA A 89 17.47 18.94 -2.88
N VAL A 90 16.88 19.44 -1.78
CA VAL A 90 16.76 20.88 -1.50
C VAL A 90 18.14 21.51 -1.39
N TRP A 91 19.06 20.89 -0.66
CA TRP A 91 20.43 21.40 -0.52
C TRP A 91 21.18 21.44 -1.85
N GLY A 92 21.04 20.40 -2.67
CA GLY A 92 21.63 20.37 -4.01
C GLY A 92 21.08 21.47 -4.93
N LEU A 93 19.78 21.76 -4.86
CA LEU A 93 19.18 22.90 -5.58
C LEU A 93 19.74 24.24 -5.10
N VAL A 94 19.85 24.43 -3.78
CA VAL A 94 20.44 25.66 -3.21
C VAL A 94 21.88 25.85 -3.67
N LEU A 95 22.69 24.78 -3.72
CA LEU A 95 24.07 24.87 -4.19
C LEU A 95 24.18 25.17 -5.69
N MET A 96 23.26 24.66 -6.51
CA MET A 96 23.25 24.90 -7.96
C MET A 96 22.78 26.31 -8.32
N PHE A 97 21.80 26.85 -7.59
CA PHE A 97 21.16 28.13 -7.93
C PHE A 97 21.53 29.29 -7.01
N GLY A 98 22.13 29.02 -5.85
CA GLY A 98 22.53 30.02 -4.87
C GLY A 98 24.00 30.40 -4.93
N ASN A 99 24.80 29.75 -5.78
CA ASN A 99 26.21 30.09 -5.99
C ASN A 99 26.41 30.69 -7.37
N ASP A 100 26.77 31.97 -7.44
CA ASP A 100 27.19 32.65 -8.67
C ASP A 100 28.65 32.34 -9.07
N GLN A 101 29.22 31.26 -8.52
CA GLN A 101 30.61 30.92 -8.76
C GLN A 101 30.78 30.32 -10.17
N PRO A 102 31.73 30.82 -10.97
CA PRO A 102 32.01 30.24 -12.28
C PRO A 102 32.62 28.84 -12.10
N VAL A 103 31.94 27.83 -12.65
CA VAL A 103 32.41 26.43 -12.64
C VAL A 103 33.61 26.31 -13.58
N ALA A 104 34.72 25.76 -13.10
CA ALA A 104 35.91 25.55 -13.94
C ALA A 104 35.62 24.47 -15.00
N ARG A 105 36.31 24.57 -16.14
CA ARG A 105 36.07 23.69 -17.30
C ARG A 105 36.45 22.25 -16.94
N GLY A 106 35.45 21.38 -16.83
CA GLY A 106 35.63 19.95 -16.49
C GLY A 106 35.28 19.59 -15.04
N GLU A 107 34.87 20.56 -14.23
CA GLU A 107 34.34 20.30 -12.88
C GLU A 107 32.81 20.17 -12.91
N ASP A 108 32.27 19.30 -12.07
CA ASP A 108 30.83 19.17 -11.88
C ASP A 108 30.28 20.44 -11.23
N PRO A 109 29.11 20.95 -11.66
CA PRO A 109 28.47 22.07 -11.00
C PRO A 109 28.25 21.79 -9.50
N PRO A 110 28.43 22.80 -8.63
CA PRO A 110 28.20 22.65 -7.19
C PRO A 110 26.77 22.19 -6.94
N GLY A 111 26.60 21.12 -6.16
CA GLY A 111 25.28 20.57 -5.81
C GLY A 111 24.81 19.36 -6.63
N VAL A 112 25.45 19.02 -7.75
CA VAL A 112 25.09 17.84 -8.57
C VAL A 112 25.18 16.54 -7.76
N TRP A 113 26.24 16.36 -6.98
CA TRP A 113 26.40 15.19 -6.12
C TRP A 113 25.32 15.09 -5.03
N SER A 114 24.90 16.22 -4.45
CA SER A 114 23.80 16.26 -3.46
C SER A 114 22.46 15.91 -4.09
N LEU A 115 22.20 16.37 -5.32
CA LEU A 115 21.02 15.97 -6.10
C LEU A 115 21.02 14.48 -6.42
N MET A 116 22.14 13.95 -6.90
CA MET A 116 22.29 12.52 -7.19
C MET A 116 22.06 11.68 -5.92
N LEU A 117 22.59 12.11 -4.78
CA LEU A 117 22.34 11.46 -3.49
C LEU A 117 20.85 11.51 -3.11
N GLY A 118 20.19 12.66 -3.27
CA GLY A 118 18.75 12.80 -3.03
C GLY A 118 17.92 11.84 -3.89
N LEU A 119 18.23 11.74 -5.18
CA LEU A 119 17.56 10.80 -6.10
C LEU A 119 17.83 9.34 -5.74
N ALA A 120 19.06 8.99 -5.35
CA ALA A 120 19.39 7.64 -4.91
C ALA A 120 18.62 7.24 -3.64
N LEU A 121 18.51 8.15 -2.67
CA LEU A 121 17.73 7.94 -1.44
C LEU A 121 16.23 7.83 -1.75
N LEU A 122 15.71 8.63 -2.69
CA LEU A 122 14.32 8.54 -3.14
C LEU A 122 14.02 7.20 -3.84
N ALA A 123 14.95 6.70 -4.66
CA ALA A 123 14.83 5.38 -5.27
C ALA A 123 14.81 4.27 -4.21
N ALA A 124 15.70 4.35 -3.21
CA ALA A 124 15.72 3.41 -2.08
C ALA A 124 14.42 3.45 -1.27
N PHE A 125 13.89 4.64 -1.00
CA PHE A 125 12.60 4.85 -0.35
C PHE A 125 11.45 4.20 -1.14
N SER A 126 11.42 4.39 -2.47
CA SER A 126 10.40 3.84 -3.36
C SER A 126 10.43 2.31 -3.42
N LEU A 127 11.61 1.69 -3.35
CA LEU A 127 11.74 0.23 -3.30
C LEU A 127 11.17 -0.37 -2.01
N LEU A 128 11.21 0.38 -0.90
CA LEU A 128 10.66 -0.04 0.39
C LEU A 128 9.13 0.14 0.47
N LEU A 129 8.56 1.04 -0.33
CA LEU A 129 7.11 1.33 -0.45
C LEU A 129 6.30 0.09 -0.87
N MET A 130 6.90 -0.81 -1.66
CA MET A 130 6.27 -2.05 -2.17
C MET A 130 5.93 -3.10 -1.09
N THR A 131 6.04 -2.78 0.19
CA THR A 131 5.90 -3.72 1.33
C THR A 131 5.20 -3.09 2.54
N GLU A 132 4.49 -1.98 2.33
CA GLU A 132 4.01 -1.03 3.34
C GLU A 132 3.22 -1.62 4.51
N THR A 133 2.55 -2.75 4.34
CA THR A 133 1.60 -3.25 5.33
C THR A 133 2.25 -4.06 6.45
N GLY A 134 3.57 -4.25 6.41
CA GLY A 134 4.29 -5.15 7.31
C GLY A 134 3.89 -6.62 7.14
N ILE A 135 3.20 -6.93 6.04
CA ILE A 135 2.83 -8.27 5.64
C ILE A 135 3.39 -8.52 4.24
N SER A 136 4.23 -9.54 4.10
CA SER A 136 4.80 -9.94 2.81
C SER A 136 4.31 -11.33 2.42
N GLY A 137 4.01 -11.55 1.15
CA GLY A 137 3.51 -12.85 0.68
C GLY A 137 3.05 -12.83 -0.77
N PRO A 138 2.41 -13.92 -1.24
CA PRO A 138 1.82 -14.00 -2.57
C PRO A 138 0.87 -12.81 -2.80
N GLY A 139 1.05 -12.11 -3.93
CA GLY A 139 0.18 -11.00 -4.36
C GLY A 139 0.47 -9.63 -3.74
N VAL A 140 1.53 -9.46 -2.95
CA VAL A 140 2.02 -8.12 -2.53
C VAL A 140 2.71 -7.39 -3.69
N ARG A 141 3.21 -8.15 -4.67
CA ARG A 141 3.65 -7.64 -5.98
C ARG A 141 2.58 -7.99 -7.02
N ARG A 142 2.48 -7.19 -8.08
CA ARG A 142 1.65 -7.38 -9.31
C ARG A 142 1.89 -8.72 -10.06
N THR A 143 2.33 -9.77 -9.39
CA THR A 143 2.36 -11.13 -9.93
C THR A 143 0.94 -11.65 -9.98
N ALA A 144 0.60 -12.35 -11.07
CA ALA A 144 -0.68 -12.96 -11.41
C ALA A 144 -1.18 -14.06 -10.43
N ARG A 145 -0.96 -13.89 -9.13
CA ARG A 145 -1.40 -14.82 -8.11
C ARG A 145 -2.78 -14.40 -7.60
N PRO A 146 -3.73 -15.34 -7.47
CA PRO A 146 -5.13 -15.02 -7.18
C PRO A 146 -5.38 -14.56 -5.75
N HIS A 147 -4.35 -14.36 -4.92
CA HIS A 147 -4.51 -14.00 -3.51
C HIS A 147 -3.66 -12.79 -3.17
N SER A 148 -4.25 -11.78 -2.54
CA SER A 148 -3.52 -10.68 -1.91
C SER A 148 -4.09 -10.39 -0.53
N LEU A 149 -3.28 -9.84 0.37
CA LEU A 149 -3.68 -9.52 1.73
C LEU A 149 -3.46 -8.03 1.97
N ARG A 150 -4.47 -7.33 2.49
CA ARG A 150 -4.39 -5.90 2.80
C ARG A 150 -4.95 -5.59 4.19
N PRO A 151 -4.42 -4.60 4.92
CA PRO A 151 -5.00 -4.14 6.17
C PRO A 151 -6.35 -3.46 5.90
N VAL A 152 -7.25 -3.51 6.90
CA VAL A 152 -8.59 -2.91 6.79
C VAL A 152 -8.55 -1.38 6.74
N ALA A 153 -7.46 -0.75 7.20
CA ALA A 153 -7.31 0.70 7.25
C ALA A 153 -7.17 1.40 5.88
N ASP A 154 -7.04 0.65 4.78
CA ASP A 154 -6.82 1.19 3.43
C ASP A 154 -8.09 1.27 2.57
N GLU A 155 -9.28 0.94 3.11
CA GLU A 155 -10.51 1.29 2.41
C GLU A 155 -10.82 2.76 2.69
N PRO A 156 -10.78 3.66 1.69
CA PRO A 156 -11.65 4.82 1.78
C PRO A 156 -13.02 4.24 2.06
N ASP A 157 -13.68 4.70 3.11
CA ASP A 157 -15.06 4.37 3.42
C ASP A 157 -15.84 4.67 2.13
N THR A 158 -16.02 3.65 1.30
CA THR A 158 -16.83 3.72 0.10
C THR A 158 -18.23 3.72 0.66
N GLY A 159 -18.63 4.89 1.17
CA GLY A 159 -19.85 5.09 1.91
C GLY A 159 -21.02 4.51 1.15
N ALA A 160 -22.09 4.18 1.85
CA ALA A 160 -23.27 3.61 1.22
C ALA A 160 -23.75 4.53 0.08
N LEU A 161 -23.90 3.97 -1.12
CA LEU A 161 -24.56 4.69 -2.20
C LEU A 161 -26.01 4.84 -1.79
N THR A 162 -26.44 6.09 -1.62
CA THR A 162 -27.82 6.41 -1.31
C THR A 162 -28.55 6.67 -2.62
N CYS A 163 -29.58 5.88 -2.92
CA CYS A 163 -30.47 6.17 -4.04
C CYS A 163 -31.20 7.50 -3.78
N GLN A 164 -31.00 8.51 -4.62
CA GLN A 164 -31.63 9.83 -4.45
C GLN A 164 -33.16 9.80 -4.61
N HIS A 165 -33.70 8.74 -5.21
CA HIS A 165 -35.14 8.64 -5.47
C HIS A 165 -35.91 7.94 -4.35
N CYS A 166 -35.40 6.82 -3.82
CA CYS A 166 -36.08 6.04 -2.77
C CYS A 166 -35.38 6.07 -1.41
N GLY A 167 -34.22 6.72 -1.28
CA GLY A 167 -33.46 6.80 -0.03
C GLY A 167 -32.80 5.48 0.40
N HIS A 168 -32.89 4.43 -0.41
CA HIS A 168 -32.26 3.15 -0.11
C HIS A 168 -30.74 3.29 -0.08
N GLN A 169 -30.12 2.85 1.01
CA GLN A 169 -28.67 2.84 1.19
C GLN A 169 -28.15 1.43 0.93
N GLU A 170 -27.31 1.28 -0.09
CA GLU A 170 -26.65 0.01 -0.37
C GLU A 170 -25.16 0.15 -0.02
N PRO A 171 -24.61 -0.72 0.86
CA PRO A 171 -23.19 -0.69 1.17
C PRO A 171 -22.41 -0.97 -0.11
N VAL A 172 -21.43 -0.12 -0.41
CA VAL A 172 -20.53 -0.32 -1.55
C VAL A 172 -19.49 -1.34 -1.10
N ASP A 173 -19.87 -2.61 -1.09
CA ASP A 173 -18.87 -3.65 -1.23
C ASP A 173 -18.34 -3.63 -2.67
N GLY A 174 -17.14 -4.20 -2.90
CA GLY A 174 -16.51 -4.20 -4.23
C GLY A 174 -17.36 -4.85 -5.35
N ASP A 175 -18.45 -5.52 -4.99
CA ASP A 175 -19.43 -6.14 -5.89
C ASP A 175 -20.67 -5.23 -6.15
N GLY A 176 -20.94 -4.24 -5.30
CA GLY A 176 -22.14 -3.39 -5.32
C GLY A 176 -22.28 -2.50 -6.55
N TYR A 177 -21.17 -2.07 -7.15
CA TYR A 177 -21.21 -1.24 -8.37
C TYR A 177 -21.86 -1.94 -9.57
N LEU A 178 -21.89 -3.28 -9.60
CA LEU A 178 -22.46 -4.05 -10.70
C LEU A 178 -23.94 -4.37 -10.52
N ARG A 179 -24.48 -4.34 -9.29
CA ARG A 179 -25.92 -4.61 -9.05
C ARG A 179 -26.81 -3.43 -9.43
N MET A 180 -26.28 -2.21 -9.43
CA MET A 180 -27.04 -1.00 -9.79
C MET A 180 -27.60 -0.99 -11.22
N ARG A 181 -27.03 -1.75 -12.17
CA ARG A 181 -27.57 -1.82 -13.53
C ARG A 181 -28.73 -2.80 -13.72
N GLN A 182 -29.00 -3.68 -12.75
CA GLN A 182 -30.02 -4.73 -12.92
C GLN A 182 -31.33 -4.46 -12.16
N HIS A 183 -31.33 -3.54 -11.20
CA HIS A 183 -32.55 -3.09 -10.56
C HIS A 183 -33.03 -1.80 -11.23
N GLU A 184 -33.72 -1.96 -12.37
CA GLU A 184 -34.75 -1.00 -12.74
C GLU A 184 -35.68 -0.87 -11.53
N CYS A 185 -35.81 0.34 -10.98
CA CYS A 185 -36.84 0.65 -9.99
C CYS A 185 -38.20 0.40 -10.66
N ARG A 186 -38.71 -0.83 -10.57
CA ARG A 186 -40.12 -1.11 -10.83
C ARG A 186 -40.90 -0.49 -9.69
N THR A 187 -41.56 0.60 -10.02
CA THR A 187 -42.66 1.23 -9.27
C THR A 187 -43.70 0.21 -8.85
#